data_AF-A0A091BLH3-F1
#
_entry.id   AF-A0A091BLH3-F1
#
_cell.length_a   1.000
_cell.length_b   1.000
_cell.length_c   1.000
_cell.angle_alpha   90.00
_cell.angle_beta   90.00
_cell.angle_gamma   90.00
#
_symmetry.space_group_name_H-M   'P 1'
#
loop_
_entity.id
_entity.type
_entity.pdbx_description
1 polymer ?
#
loop_
_entity_poly.entity_id
_entity_poly.type
_entity_poly.pdbx_seq_one_letter_code
_entity_poly.pdbx_strand_id
1 'polypeptide(L)'
;MGLLSFLFGKKRTSIQPKTSITFSSSDEFDYYTPEYFKILDTRPNIFEIYGRPHNFPKYDDSFITNENYKLRELLLLVWWGNPKNGRKSTVTIPKYFFYSYNLNAEKLTNDFKSNGLLVDIEGKTLLTEKGQTVYDKYKALWEIHVVKQYPTNLDIDFPSWDKEQFELKLYQMELTYYKAHANHCKKLVDFFNSLNIPSTAKDVHDQINYYINEGNSDLAKVNDYQEKIAILKEKATHMLSD
;
A
#
# COMPACT_ATOMS: atom_id res chain seq x y z
N MET A 1 15.95 10.02 -55.92
CA MET A 1 17.37 9.59 -56.01
C MET A 1 18.14 10.30 -54.90
N GLY A 2 18.59 9.76 -53.77
CA GLY A 2 18.53 8.48 -53.09
C GLY A 2 19.35 8.68 -51.79
N LEU A 3 18.72 8.52 -50.63
CA LEU A 3 19.28 8.74 -49.27
C LEU A 3 20.16 7.55 -48.80
N LEU A 4 21.19 7.18 -49.57
CA LEU A 4 22.00 5.98 -49.25
C LEU A 4 23.52 6.15 -49.36
N SER A 5 24.08 7.36 -49.37
CA SER A 5 25.55 7.54 -49.39
C SER A 5 26.22 7.70 -48.02
N PHE A 6 25.55 7.34 -46.92
CA PHE A 6 26.10 7.50 -45.55
C PHE A 6 26.63 6.20 -44.91
N LEU A 7 26.82 5.15 -45.71
CA LEU A 7 27.48 3.93 -45.27
C LEU A 7 28.89 3.91 -45.85
N PHE A 8 29.88 3.65 -45.00
CA PHE A 8 31.32 3.50 -45.28
C PHE A 8 32.23 4.73 -45.09
N GLY A 9 32.19 5.30 -43.88
CA GLY A 9 33.30 6.06 -43.29
C GLY A 9 34.18 5.18 -42.40
N LYS A 10 35.43 4.95 -42.83
CA LYS A 10 36.65 4.44 -42.15
C LYS A 10 36.52 3.81 -40.74
N LYS A 11 36.91 2.53 -40.64
CA LYS A 11 37.26 1.82 -39.40
C LYS A 11 38.25 2.65 -38.55
N ARG A 12 37.77 3.18 -37.42
CA ARG A 12 38.62 3.53 -36.28
C ARG A 12 38.55 2.35 -35.31
N THR A 13 39.71 1.81 -34.97
CA THR A 13 39.90 0.82 -33.90
C THR A 13 39.21 1.32 -32.63
N SER A 14 38.17 0.61 -32.19
CA SER A 14 37.49 0.93 -30.93
C SER A 14 38.40 0.52 -29.78
N ILE A 15 39.17 1.47 -29.25
CA ILE A 15 39.63 1.37 -27.87
C ILE A 15 38.39 1.64 -27.05
N GLN A 16 37.72 0.58 -26.59
CA GLN A 16 36.70 0.75 -25.58
C GLN A 16 37.37 1.40 -24.37
N PRO A 17 36.84 2.52 -23.84
CA PRO A 17 37.26 2.96 -22.53
C PRO A 17 36.89 1.83 -21.59
N LYS A 18 37.89 1.09 -21.09
CA LYS A 18 37.70 0.30 -19.89
C LYS A 18 37.24 1.31 -18.84
N THR A 19 35.96 1.29 -18.52
CA THR A 19 35.44 1.91 -17.30
C THR A 19 36.10 1.15 -16.15
N SER A 20 37.32 1.55 -15.80
CA SER A 20 37.89 1.23 -14.51
C SER A 20 37.08 2.04 -13.51
N ILE A 21 36.12 1.37 -12.88
CA ILE A 21 35.53 1.85 -11.64
C ILE A 21 36.67 1.77 -10.63
N THR A 22 37.34 2.89 -10.41
CA THR A 22 38.23 3.04 -9.28
C THR A 22 37.31 3.18 -8.07
N PHE A 23 37.14 2.11 -7.30
CA PHE A 23 36.62 2.24 -5.95
C PHE A 23 37.55 3.21 -5.24
N SER A 24 37.00 4.31 -4.73
CA SER A 24 37.70 5.11 -3.75
C SER A 24 38.16 4.13 -2.67
N SER A 25 39.47 4.01 -2.46
CA SER A 25 39.99 3.39 -1.25
C SER A 25 39.67 4.37 -0.11
N SER A 26 38.41 4.41 0.31
CA SER A 26 38.11 4.76 1.67
C SER A 26 38.84 3.73 2.54
N ASP A 27 39.45 4.17 3.64
CA ASP A 27 39.90 3.28 4.72
C ASP A 27 38.69 2.62 5.43
N GLU A 28 37.62 2.30 4.70
CA GLU A 28 36.41 1.65 5.19
C GLU A 28 36.66 0.14 5.32
N PHE A 29 36.17 -0.43 6.40
CA PHE A 29 36.35 -1.85 6.67
C PHE A 29 35.48 -2.65 5.71
N ASP A 30 36.10 -3.50 4.88
CA ASP A 30 35.34 -4.30 3.90
C ASP A 30 34.63 -5.47 4.59
N TYR A 31 33.32 -5.32 4.80
CA TYR A 31 32.42 -6.36 5.31
C TYR A 31 31.53 -6.99 4.23
N TYR A 32 31.71 -6.66 2.94
CA TYR A 32 30.88 -7.15 1.83
C TYR A 32 31.20 -8.60 1.47
N THR A 33 30.87 -9.52 2.39
CA THR A 33 31.11 -10.95 2.26
C THR A 33 29.89 -11.70 1.73
N PRO A 34 30.06 -12.93 1.20
CA PRO A 34 28.92 -13.79 0.86
C PRO A 34 27.97 -14.04 2.04
N GLU A 35 28.49 -14.07 3.27
CA GLU A 35 27.68 -14.20 4.48
C GLU A 35 26.81 -12.97 4.73
N TYR A 36 27.37 -11.77 4.55
CA TYR A 36 26.62 -10.51 4.62
C TYR A 36 25.44 -10.51 3.64
N PHE A 37 25.69 -10.84 2.37
CA PHE A 37 24.62 -10.90 1.36
C PHE A 37 23.58 -11.98 1.67
N LYS A 38 24.01 -13.15 2.17
CA LYS A 38 23.08 -14.18 2.62
C LYS A 38 22.17 -13.70 3.75
N ILE A 39 22.67 -12.89 4.68
CA ILE A 39 21.83 -12.31 5.74
C ILE A 39 20.89 -11.27 5.15
N LEU A 40 21.38 -10.38 4.28
CA LEU A 40 20.56 -9.38 3.58
C LEU A 40 19.36 -10.02 2.85
N ASP A 41 19.58 -11.14 2.16
CA ASP A 41 18.55 -11.87 1.43
C ASP A 41 17.47 -12.48 2.34
N THR A 42 17.69 -12.53 3.66
CA THR A 42 16.68 -12.98 4.64
C THR A 42 15.75 -11.87 5.13
N ARG A 43 15.89 -10.66 4.60
CA ARG A 43 15.02 -9.54 4.99
C ARG A 43 13.56 -9.91 4.67
N PRO A 44 12.64 -9.86 5.64
CA PRO A 44 11.25 -10.19 5.39
C PRO A 44 10.61 -9.19 4.42
N ASN A 45 9.68 -9.70 3.62
CA ASN A 45 8.92 -8.91 2.65
C ASN A 45 7.45 -8.84 3.07
N ILE A 46 6.96 -7.64 3.39
CA ILE A 46 5.57 -7.46 3.84
C ILE A 46 4.55 -7.85 2.76
N PHE A 47 4.89 -7.77 1.48
CA PHE A 47 3.99 -8.16 0.39
C PHE A 47 3.81 -9.67 0.29
N GLU A 48 4.85 -10.45 0.62
CA GLU A 48 4.76 -11.91 0.71
C GLU A 48 3.89 -12.34 1.88
N ILE A 49 3.97 -11.62 3.01
CA ILE A 49 3.11 -11.86 4.18
C ILE A 49 1.64 -11.51 3.87
N TYR A 50 1.41 -10.40 3.16
CA TYR A 50 0.07 -9.96 2.81
C TYR A 50 -0.56 -10.76 1.67
N GLY A 51 0.26 -11.38 0.81
CA GLY A 51 -0.20 -12.18 -0.33
C GLY A 51 -0.71 -11.35 -1.50
N ARG A 52 -0.52 -10.02 -1.49
CA ARG A 52 -0.83 -9.14 -2.63
C ARG A 52 0.34 -8.17 -2.88
N PRO A 53 0.70 -7.93 -4.15
CA PRO A 53 1.77 -7.00 -4.49
C PRO A 53 1.35 -5.55 -4.23
N HIS A 54 2.32 -4.64 -4.11
CA HIS A 54 2.07 -3.21 -3.90
C HIS A 54 1.24 -2.55 -5.01
N ASN A 55 1.28 -3.11 -6.23
CA ASN A 55 0.56 -2.64 -7.40
C ASN A 55 -0.78 -3.37 -7.63
N PHE A 56 -1.32 -4.04 -6.61
CA PHE A 56 -2.61 -4.71 -6.71
C PHE A 56 -3.70 -3.72 -7.16
N PRO A 57 -4.54 -4.07 -8.16
CA PRO A 57 -5.52 -3.15 -8.71
C PRO A 57 -6.59 -2.82 -7.66
N LYS A 58 -7.04 -1.55 -7.67
CA LYS A 58 -8.04 -1.05 -6.70
C LYS A 58 -9.46 -1.61 -6.93
N TYR A 59 -9.70 -2.19 -8.07
CA TYR A 59 -10.95 -2.82 -8.51
C TYR A 59 -10.63 -3.73 -9.70
N ASP A 60 -11.50 -4.68 -9.98
CA ASP A 60 -11.44 -5.51 -11.19
C ASP A 60 -12.79 -5.69 -11.89
N ASP A 61 -13.84 -5.03 -11.38
CA ASP A 61 -15.22 -5.10 -11.88
C ASP A 61 -15.78 -6.54 -11.91
N SER A 62 -15.22 -7.49 -11.15
CA SER A 62 -15.70 -8.87 -11.08
C SER A 62 -16.97 -9.01 -10.24
N PHE A 63 -17.24 -8.08 -9.32
CA PHE A 63 -18.42 -8.14 -8.48
C PHE A 63 -19.65 -7.59 -9.21
N ILE A 64 -20.69 -8.42 -9.33
CA ILE A 64 -21.95 -8.06 -9.98
C ILE A 64 -22.93 -7.51 -8.96
N THR A 65 -23.38 -6.27 -9.16
CA THR A 65 -24.38 -5.61 -8.31
C THR A 65 -25.80 -5.83 -8.85
N ASN A 66 -26.80 -5.60 -8.00
CA ASN A 66 -28.21 -5.68 -8.44
C ASN A 66 -28.66 -4.37 -9.10
N GLU A 67 -27.91 -3.30 -8.89
CA GLU A 67 -28.23 -1.92 -9.27
C GLU A 67 -27.70 -1.58 -10.68
N ASN A 68 -27.06 -2.54 -11.35
CA ASN A 68 -26.44 -2.38 -12.67
C ASN A 68 -25.35 -1.29 -12.70
N TYR A 69 -24.60 -1.17 -11.59
CA TYR A 69 -23.40 -0.33 -11.48
C TYR A 69 -22.21 -1.17 -11.02
N LYS A 70 -21.00 -0.79 -11.38
CA LYS A 70 -19.78 -1.36 -10.84
C LYS A 70 -19.53 -0.83 -9.42
N LEU A 71 -18.80 -1.57 -8.57
CA LEU A 71 -18.50 -1.10 -7.21
C LEU A 71 -17.72 0.22 -7.20
N ARG A 72 -16.79 0.42 -8.13
CA ARG A 72 -16.10 1.71 -8.29
C ARG A 72 -17.03 2.87 -8.66
N GLU A 73 -18.12 2.61 -9.36
CA GLU A 73 -19.14 3.61 -9.70
C GLU A 73 -20.00 3.92 -8.47
N LEU A 74 -20.43 2.87 -7.75
CA LEU A 74 -21.16 3.02 -6.49
C LEU A 74 -20.34 3.70 -5.39
N LEU A 75 -19.01 3.56 -5.39
CA LEU A 75 -18.14 4.33 -4.51
C LEU A 75 -18.31 5.85 -4.72
N LEU A 76 -18.61 6.31 -5.93
CA LEU A 76 -18.91 7.74 -6.18
C LEU A 76 -20.25 8.15 -5.57
N LEU A 77 -21.28 7.29 -5.67
CA LEU A 77 -22.56 7.52 -4.99
C LEU A 77 -22.37 7.58 -3.46
N VAL A 78 -21.59 6.66 -2.91
CA VAL A 78 -21.21 6.64 -1.50
C VAL A 78 -20.48 7.93 -1.12
N TRP A 79 -19.55 8.40 -1.95
CA TRP A 79 -18.87 9.65 -1.69
C TRP A 79 -19.85 10.83 -1.62
N TRP A 80 -20.81 10.93 -2.54
CA TRP A 80 -21.85 11.96 -2.52
C TRP A 80 -22.73 11.88 -1.26
N GLY A 81 -23.11 10.67 -0.86
CA GLY A 81 -23.98 10.41 0.30
C GLY A 81 -23.31 10.48 1.68
N ASN A 82 -21.98 10.46 1.74
CA ASN A 82 -21.25 10.35 3.02
C ASN A 82 -21.54 11.52 3.99
N PRO A 83 -21.64 12.79 3.56
CA PRO A 83 -21.98 13.89 4.47
C PRO A 83 -23.47 13.94 4.78
N LYS A 84 -23.84 13.97 6.07
CA LYS A 84 -25.24 14.01 6.55
C LYS A 84 -26.10 15.10 5.90
N ASN A 85 -25.51 16.26 5.60
CA ASN A 85 -26.23 17.43 5.09
C ASN A 85 -26.06 17.62 3.57
N GLY A 86 -25.63 16.58 2.85
CA GLY A 86 -25.26 16.64 1.44
C GLY A 86 -23.96 17.40 1.18
N ARG A 87 -23.54 17.40 -0.08
CA ARG A 87 -22.37 18.18 -0.56
C ARG A 87 -22.85 19.37 -1.37
N LYS A 88 -22.06 20.44 -1.44
CA LYS A 88 -22.33 21.54 -2.40
C LYS A 88 -22.43 20.96 -3.81
N SER A 89 -23.43 21.34 -4.59
CA SER A 89 -23.60 20.83 -5.96
C SER A 89 -22.45 21.21 -6.89
N THR A 90 -21.68 22.23 -6.53
CA THR A 90 -20.49 22.73 -7.24
C THR A 90 -19.18 22.17 -6.70
N VAL A 91 -19.22 21.23 -5.74
CA VAL A 91 -17.99 20.66 -5.17
C VAL A 91 -17.19 19.94 -6.25
N THR A 92 -15.87 20.13 -6.26
CA THR A 92 -14.99 19.38 -7.15
C THR A 92 -14.92 17.92 -6.71
N ILE A 93 -15.23 17.01 -7.63
CA ILE A 93 -15.08 15.57 -7.41
C ILE A 93 -13.59 15.24 -7.24
N PRO A 94 -13.19 14.48 -6.20
CA PRO A 94 -11.80 14.14 -5.96
C PRO A 94 -11.11 13.45 -7.14
N LYS A 95 -9.86 13.86 -7.39
CA LYS A 95 -9.02 13.37 -8.49
C LYS A 95 -8.87 11.83 -8.55
N TYR A 96 -8.94 11.15 -7.41
CA TYR A 96 -8.80 9.69 -7.38
C TYR A 96 -9.94 8.95 -8.11
N PHE A 97 -11.13 9.53 -8.25
CA PHE A 97 -12.20 8.92 -9.05
C PHE A 97 -11.83 8.83 -10.53
N PHE A 98 -11.07 9.81 -11.02
CA PHE A 98 -10.60 9.86 -12.40
C PHE A 98 -9.38 8.97 -12.60
N TYR A 99 -8.35 9.12 -11.75
CA TYR A 99 -7.07 8.45 -11.99
C TYR A 99 -6.98 7.04 -11.40
N SER A 100 -7.53 6.83 -10.20
CA SER A 100 -7.44 5.54 -9.51
C SER A 100 -8.60 4.62 -9.85
N TYR A 101 -9.78 5.16 -10.17
CA TYR A 101 -10.99 4.39 -10.49
C TYR A 101 -11.41 4.48 -11.97
N ASN A 102 -10.73 5.29 -12.78
CA ASN A 102 -11.00 5.44 -14.21
C ASN A 102 -12.47 5.75 -14.52
N LEU A 103 -13.05 6.70 -13.79
CA LEU A 103 -14.44 7.14 -13.97
C LEU A 103 -14.51 8.44 -14.76
N ASN A 104 -15.53 8.55 -15.62
CA ASN A 104 -16.09 9.84 -15.99
C ASN A 104 -17.08 10.28 -14.90
N ALA A 105 -16.54 10.82 -13.81
CA ALA A 105 -17.32 11.04 -12.58
C ALA A 105 -18.42 12.09 -12.72
N GLU A 106 -18.24 13.09 -13.58
CA GLU A 106 -19.27 14.10 -13.86
C GLU A 106 -20.46 13.49 -14.59
N LYS A 107 -20.20 12.73 -15.67
CA LYS A 107 -21.24 12.01 -16.41
C LYS A 107 -21.99 11.05 -15.49
N LEU A 108 -21.25 10.24 -14.72
CA LEU A 108 -21.85 9.27 -13.81
C LEU A 108 -22.70 9.94 -12.72
N THR A 109 -22.29 11.11 -12.21
CA THR A 109 -23.10 11.88 -11.26
C THR A 109 -24.41 12.34 -11.89
N ASN A 110 -24.40 12.76 -13.15
CA ASN A 110 -25.62 13.11 -13.87
C ASN A 110 -26.50 11.88 -14.11
N ASP A 111 -25.91 10.73 -14.45
CA ASP A 111 -26.65 9.47 -14.59
C ASP A 111 -27.33 9.08 -13.26
N PHE A 112 -26.66 9.25 -12.11
CA PHE A 112 -27.28 9.06 -10.79
C PHE A 112 -28.47 9.99 -10.55
N LYS A 113 -28.40 11.25 -10.99
CA LYS A 113 -29.52 12.20 -10.88
C LYS A 113 -30.69 11.78 -11.77
N SER A 114 -30.41 11.46 -13.04
CA SER A 114 -31.42 10.98 -14.00
C SER A 114 -32.09 9.69 -13.54
N ASN A 115 -31.36 8.81 -12.86
CA ASN A 115 -31.86 7.56 -12.31
C ASN A 115 -32.55 7.71 -10.93
N GLY A 116 -32.68 8.95 -10.45
CA GLY A 116 -33.37 9.29 -9.22
C GLY A 116 -32.63 8.82 -7.96
N LEU A 117 -31.30 8.70 -7.99
CA LEU A 117 -30.47 8.36 -6.83
C LEU A 117 -29.93 9.61 -6.12
N LEU A 118 -29.72 10.69 -6.88
CA LEU A 118 -29.28 11.99 -6.37
C LEU A 118 -30.27 13.08 -6.76
N VAL A 119 -30.35 14.13 -5.94
CA VAL A 119 -31.14 15.33 -6.22
C VAL A 119 -30.39 16.57 -5.76
N ASP A 120 -30.52 17.67 -6.51
CA ASP A 120 -30.01 18.96 -6.10
C ASP A 120 -31.11 19.76 -5.40
N ILE A 121 -30.91 20.13 -4.13
CA ILE A 121 -31.81 20.93 -3.31
C ILE A 121 -30.99 22.05 -2.68
N GLU A 122 -31.42 23.31 -2.88
CA GLU A 122 -30.80 24.49 -2.27
C GLU A 122 -29.27 24.57 -2.49
N GLY A 123 -28.81 24.24 -3.69
CA GLY A 123 -27.38 24.27 -4.03
C GLY A 123 -26.55 23.14 -3.42
N LYS A 124 -27.20 22.09 -2.92
CA LYS A 124 -26.56 20.86 -2.44
C LYS A 124 -27.06 19.65 -3.19
N THR A 125 -26.18 18.69 -3.41
CA THR A 125 -26.51 17.36 -3.90
C THR A 125 -26.70 16.42 -2.72
N LEU A 126 -27.86 15.76 -2.66
CA LEU A 126 -28.26 14.80 -1.63
C LEU A 126 -28.68 13.47 -2.26
N LEU A 127 -28.68 12.42 -1.44
CA LEU A 127 -29.35 11.16 -1.79
C LEU A 127 -30.87 11.37 -1.77
N THR A 128 -31.56 10.74 -2.72
CA THR A 128 -33.01 10.50 -2.62
C THR A 128 -33.27 9.30 -1.69
N GLU A 129 -34.53 8.97 -1.40
CA GLU A 129 -34.87 7.73 -0.68
C GLU A 129 -34.31 6.49 -1.38
N LYS A 130 -34.45 6.41 -2.71
CA LYS A 130 -33.87 5.34 -3.53
C LYS A 130 -32.34 5.34 -3.45
N GLY A 131 -31.73 6.53 -3.50
CA GLY A 131 -30.28 6.70 -3.33
C GLY A 131 -29.80 6.23 -1.96
N GLN A 132 -30.57 6.50 -0.91
CA GLN A 132 -30.27 6.09 0.46
C GLN A 132 -30.27 4.57 0.60
N THR A 133 -31.24 3.87 0.01
CA THR A 133 -31.25 2.40 -0.01
C THR A 133 -29.98 1.82 -0.65
N VAL A 134 -29.55 2.38 -1.79
CA VAL A 134 -28.31 1.93 -2.45
C VAL A 134 -27.09 2.30 -1.61
N TYR A 135 -27.03 3.52 -1.09
CA TYR A 135 -25.94 3.98 -0.22
C TYR A 135 -25.74 3.04 0.97
N ASP A 136 -26.82 2.69 1.69
CA ASP A 136 -26.72 1.88 2.90
C ASP A 136 -26.18 0.47 2.63
N LYS A 137 -26.52 -0.09 1.46
CA LYS A 137 -25.99 -1.38 1.00
C LYS A 137 -24.49 -1.33 0.68
N TYR A 138 -24.00 -0.19 0.20
CA TYR A 138 -22.64 -0.07 -0.36
C TYR A 138 -21.69 0.84 0.44
N LYS A 139 -22.12 1.42 1.57
CA LYS A 139 -21.31 2.37 2.36
C LYS A 139 -19.95 1.85 2.80
N ALA A 140 -19.80 0.52 2.97
CA ALA A 140 -18.52 -0.14 3.26
C ALA A 140 -17.44 0.11 2.19
N LEU A 141 -17.81 0.42 0.95
CA LEU A 141 -16.86 0.79 -0.10
C LEU A 141 -16.00 1.99 0.30
N TRP A 142 -16.54 2.92 1.09
CA TRP A 142 -15.76 4.06 1.60
C TRP A 142 -14.67 3.60 2.56
N GLU A 143 -14.98 2.65 3.43
CA GLU A 143 -14.03 2.08 4.40
C GLU A 143 -12.88 1.37 3.67
N ILE A 144 -13.20 0.55 2.67
CA ILE A 144 -12.20 -0.12 1.82
C ILE A 144 -11.33 0.91 1.08
N HIS A 145 -11.95 1.97 0.55
CA HIS A 145 -11.26 3.02 -0.20
C HIS A 145 -10.23 3.78 0.65
N VAL A 146 -10.56 4.11 1.90
CA VAL A 146 -9.69 4.95 2.74
C VAL A 146 -8.47 4.19 3.27
N VAL A 147 -8.45 2.86 3.18
CA VAL A 147 -7.26 2.05 3.47
C VAL A 147 -6.21 2.27 2.38
N LYS A 148 -5.20 3.12 2.67
CA LYS A 148 -4.13 3.47 1.71
C LYS A 148 -2.88 2.61 1.83
N GLN A 149 -2.58 2.11 3.03
CA GLN A 149 -1.33 1.39 3.32
C GLN A 149 -1.35 -0.07 2.84
N TYR A 150 -2.51 -0.57 2.39
CA TYR A 150 -2.70 -1.96 2.02
C TYR A 150 -3.23 -2.09 0.59
N PRO A 151 -2.83 -3.14 -0.14
CA PRO A 151 -3.37 -3.48 -1.46
C PRO A 151 -4.83 -4.00 -1.40
N THR A 152 -5.76 -3.11 -1.05
CA THR A 152 -7.21 -3.36 -1.10
C THR A 152 -7.77 -3.28 -2.51
N ASN A 153 -8.83 -4.04 -2.77
CA ASN A 153 -9.59 -4.09 -4.00
C ASN A 153 -11.09 -4.11 -3.69
N LEU A 154 -11.87 -3.22 -4.32
CA LEU A 154 -13.30 -3.09 -4.04
C LEU A 154 -14.07 -4.39 -4.28
N ASP A 155 -13.87 -5.04 -5.43
CA ASP A 155 -14.62 -6.23 -5.85
C ASP A 155 -14.30 -7.46 -5.01
N ILE A 156 -13.02 -7.63 -4.65
CA ILE A 156 -12.56 -8.78 -3.86
C ILE A 156 -12.90 -8.61 -2.38
N ASP A 157 -12.74 -7.41 -1.83
CA ASP A 157 -12.84 -7.19 -0.39
C ASP A 157 -14.27 -6.86 0.08
N PHE A 158 -15.11 -6.24 -0.76
CA PHE A 158 -16.49 -5.85 -0.41
C PHE A 158 -17.40 -7.01 0.03
N PRO A 159 -17.43 -8.19 -0.62
CA PRO A 159 -18.41 -9.24 -0.32
C PRO A 159 -18.31 -9.79 1.11
N SER A 160 -17.11 -9.76 1.67
CA SER A 160 -16.79 -10.26 3.01
C SER A 160 -16.26 -9.16 3.91
N TRP A 161 -16.58 -7.90 3.61
CA TRP A 161 -16.03 -6.78 4.38
C TRP A 161 -16.57 -6.79 5.80
N ASP A 162 -15.67 -7.03 6.74
CA ASP A 162 -15.84 -6.79 8.15
C ASP A 162 -14.63 -6.00 8.61
N LYS A 163 -14.86 -4.77 9.07
CA LYS A 163 -13.79 -3.85 9.42
C LYS A 163 -12.93 -4.38 10.56
N GLU A 164 -13.54 -5.02 11.56
CA GLU A 164 -12.83 -5.50 12.75
C GLU A 164 -12.00 -6.74 12.42
N GLN A 165 -12.55 -7.66 11.62
CA GLN A 165 -11.81 -8.81 11.11
C GLN A 165 -10.67 -8.38 10.17
N PHE A 166 -10.89 -7.36 9.35
CA PHE A 166 -9.86 -6.80 8.48
C PHE A 166 -8.72 -6.18 9.30
N GLU A 167 -9.03 -5.34 10.30
CA GLU A 167 -8.04 -4.74 11.20
C GLU A 167 -7.27 -5.81 11.99
N LEU A 168 -7.96 -6.84 12.48
CA LEU A 168 -7.34 -7.96 13.19
C LEU A 168 -6.33 -8.69 12.30
N LYS A 169 -6.73 -9.02 11.06
CA LYS A 169 -5.84 -9.69 10.09
C LYS A 169 -4.62 -8.82 9.81
N LEU A 170 -4.82 -7.52 9.63
CA LEU A 170 -3.78 -6.53 9.39
C LEU A 170 -2.75 -6.49 10.53
N TYR A 171 -3.19 -6.36 11.77
CA TYR A 171 -2.28 -6.38 12.92
C TYR A 171 -1.53 -7.71 13.05
N GLN A 172 -2.16 -8.84 12.74
CA GLN A 172 -1.49 -10.14 12.75
C GLN A 172 -0.39 -10.24 11.67
N MET A 173 -0.62 -9.67 10.50
CA MET A 173 0.37 -9.61 9.42
C MET A 173 1.53 -8.68 9.79
N GLU A 174 1.24 -7.49 10.31
CA GLU A 174 2.28 -6.55 10.77
C GLU A 174 3.09 -7.14 11.92
N LEU A 175 2.44 -7.79 12.89
CA LEU A 175 3.11 -8.51 13.97
C LEU A 175 4.09 -9.57 13.44
N THR A 176 3.66 -10.35 12.45
CA THR A 176 4.50 -11.36 11.79
C THR A 176 5.72 -10.72 11.13
N TYR A 177 5.50 -9.62 10.39
CA TYR A 177 6.56 -8.88 9.71
C TYR A 177 7.58 -8.31 10.70
N TYR A 178 7.14 -7.56 11.71
CA TYR A 178 8.04 -6.89 12.65
C TYR A 178 8.81 -7.87 13.52
N LYS A 179 8.22 -9.02 13.89
CA LYS A 179 8.98 -10.11 14.54
C LYS A 179 10.09 -10.65 13.64
N ALA A 180 9.79 -10.89 12.37
CA ALA A 180 10.79 -11.36 11.42
C ALA A 180 11.89 -10.32 11.17
N HIS A 181 11.53 -9.02 11.08
CA HIS A 181 12.47 -7.95 10.78
C HIS A 181 13.37 -7.63 11.98
N ALA A 182 12.85 -7.66 13.21
CA ALA A 182 13.65 -7.59 14.43
C ALA A 182 14.69 -8.72 14.49
N ASN A 183 14.29 -9.95 14.16
CA ASN A 183 15.22 -11.09 14.08
C ASN A 183 16.27 -10.91 12.98
N HIS A 184 15.91 -10.33 11.83
CA HIS A 184 16.84 -10.01 10.76
C HIS A 184 17.85 -8.95 11.20
N CYS A 185 17.41 -7.87 11.85
CA CYS A 185 18.29 -6.83 12.41
C CYS A 185 19.28 -7.43 13.41
N LYS A 186 18.81 -8.33 14.29
CA LYS A 186 19.67 -9.04 15.23
C LYS A 186 20.76 -9.85 14.51
N LYS A 187 20.42 -10.59 13.45
CA LYS A 187 21.42 -11.33 12.66
C LYS A 187 22.51 -10.43 12.07
N LEU A 188 22.14 -9.23 11.60
CA LEU A 188 23.11 -8.27 11.08
C LEU A 188 24.01 -7.71 12.17
N VAL A 189 23.45 -7.35 13.34
CA VAL A 189 24.23 -6.93 14.51
C VAL A 189 25.19 -8.03 14.96
N ASP A 190 24.72 -9.28 15.05
CA ASP A 190 25.53 -10.44 15.42
C ASP A 190 26.65 -10.68 14.39
N PHE A 191 26.35 -10.57 13.09
CA PHE A 191 27.35 -10.65 12.02
C PHE A 191 28.42 -9.58 12.18
N PHE A 192 28.05 -8.30 12.29
CA PHE A 192 29.04 -7.24 12.48
C PHE A 192 29.87 -7.46 13.74
N ASN A 193 29.25 -7.77 14.88
CA ASN A 193 29.98 -8.04 16.13
C ASN A 193 30.92 -9.26 16.05
N SER A 194 30.72 -10.18 15.10
CA SER A 194 31.61 -11.32 14.87
C SER A 194 32.88 -10.94 14.10
N LEU A 195 32.88 -9.79 13.41
CA LEU A 195 34.02 -9.28 12.68
C LEU A 195 35.00 -8.66 13.70
N ASN A 196 36.30 -8.89 13.52
CA ASN A 196 37.35 -8.26 14.34
C ASN A 196 37.54 -6.79 13.92
N ILE A 197 36.50 -5.98 14.15
CA ILE A 197 36.39 -4.60 13.66
C ILE A 197 37.28 -3.68 14.51
N PRO A 198 38.16 -2.87 13.90
CA PRO A 198 38.91 -1.85 14.63
C PRO A 198 37.98 -0.71 15.03
N SER A 199 38.25 -0.06 16.16
CA SER A 199 37.44 1.08 16.65
C SER A 199 37.39 2.29 15.70
N THR A 200 38.28 2.34 14.71
CA THR A 200 38.32 3.37 13.67
C THR A 200 37.35 3.12 12.52
N ALA A 201 36.77 1.92 12.39
CA ALA A 201 35.81 1.57 11.34
C ALA A 201 34.41 2.12 11.67
N LYS A 202 34.28 3.44 11.53
CA LYS A 202 33.07 4.19 11.87
C LYS A 202 31.83 3.70 11.10
N ASP A 203 32.00 3.37 9.83
CA ASP A 203 30.95 2.88 8.95
C ASP A 203 30.27 1.63 9.52
N VAL A 204 31.05 0.66 10.02
CA VAL A 204 30.51 -0.56 10.62
C VAL A 204 29.79 -0.26 11.94
N HIS A 205 30.33 0.64 12.76
CA HIS A 205 29.66 1.08 13.98
C HIS A 205 28.34 1.80 13.69
N ASP A 206 28.28 2.62 12.65
CA ASP A 206 27.05 3.28 12.19
C ASP A 206 26.02 2.24 11.69
N GLN A 207 26.45 1.18 10.99
CA GLN A 207 25.57 0.06 10.61
C GLN A 207 25.02 -0.69 11.83
N ILE A 208 25.87 -1.02 12.82
CA ILE A 208 25.43 -1.66 14.07
C ILE A 208 24.37 -0.81 14.77
N ASN A 209 24.63 0.49 14.92
CA ASN A 209 23.69 1.42 15.55
C ASN A 209 22.37 1.52 14.77
N TYR A 210 22.43 1.55 13.44
CA TYR A 210 21.25 1.52 12.59
C TYR A 210 20.38 0.29 12.86
N TYR A 211 20.95 -0.92 12.78
CA TYR A 211 20.17 -2.15 12.99
C TYR A 211 19.70 -2.36 14.44
N ILE A 212 20.44 -1.87 15.44
CA ILE A 212 19.95 -1.83 16.83
C ILE A 212 18.71 -0.94 16.93
N ASN A 213 18.75 0.27 16.34
CA ASN A 213 17.64 1.21 16.39
C ASN A 213 16.41 0.68 15.65
N GLU A 214 16.59 0.12 14.44
CA GLU A 214 15.51 -0.51 13.68
C GLU A 214 14.91 -1.71 14.44
N GLY A 215 15.74 -2.60 14.99
CA GLY A 215 15.27 -3.75 15.77
C GLY A 215 14.50 -3.33 17.03
N ASN A 216 14.96 -2.30 17.74
CA ASN A 216 14.24 -1.77 18.91
C ASN A 216 12.90 -1.12 18.52
N SER A 217 12.87 -0.38 17.41
CA SER A 217 11.64 0.19 16.84
C SER A 217 10.63 -0.92 16.49
N ASP A 218 11.09 -2.00 15.86
CA ASP A 218 10.24 -3.14 15.54
C ASP A 218 9.70 -3.86 16.78
N LEU A 219 10.51 -4.03 17.82
CA LEU A 219 10.05 -4.62 19.08
C LEU A 219 8.98 -3.76 19.77
N ALA A 220 9.09 -2.43 19.70
CA ALA A 220 8.04 -1.54 20.19
C ALA A 220 6.72 -1.73 19.42
N LYS A 221 6.80 -1.86 18.09
CA LYS A 221 5.64 -2.17 17.24
C LYS A 221 5.05 -3.54 17.54
N VAL A 222 5.89 -4.56 17.77
CA VAL A 222 5.44 -5.91 18.14
C VAL A 222 4.56 -5.86 19.39
N ASN A 223 4.99 -5.13 20.43
CA ASN A 223 4.21 -4.99 21.65
C ASN A 223 2.88 -4.27 21.41
N ASP A 224 2.89 -3.16 20.66
CA ASP A 224 1.69 -2.40 20.29
C ASP A 224 0.67 -3.26 19.50
N TYR A 225 1.12 -4.02 18.50
CA TYR A 225 0.23 -4.91 17.76
C TYR A 225 -0.29 -6.08 18.59
N GLN A 226 0.50 -6.61 19.53
CA GLN A 226 0.02 -7.64 20.45
C GLN A 226 -1.14 -7.14 21.32
N GLU A 227 -1.03 -5.92 21.83
CA GLU A 227 -2.09 -5.29 22.62
C GLU A 227 -3.35 -5.04 21.77
N LYS A 228 -3.20 -4.46 20.58
CA LYS A 228 -4.31 -4.23 19.64
C LYS A 228 -5.03 -5.53 19.25
N ILE A 229 -4.29 -6.60 19.01
CA ILE A 229 -4.85 -7.93 18.72
C ILE A 229 -5.63 -8.47 19.92
N ALA A 230 -5.11 -8.30 21.15
CA ALA A 230 -5.79 -8.76 22.35
C ALA A 230 -7.14 -8.04 22.54
N ILE A 231 -7.16 -6.71 22.40
CA ILE A 231 -8.37 -5.88 22.50
C ILE A 231 -9.43 -6.32 21.49
N LEU A 232 -9.06 -6.50 20.23
CA LEU A 232 -10.01 -6.92 19.19
C LEU A 232 -10.56 -8.34 19.43
N LYS A 233 -9.73 -9.26 19.93
CA LYS A 233 -10.17 -10.63 20.26
C LYS A 233 -11.11 -10.68 21.46
N GLU A 234 -10.86 -9.88 22.47
CA GLU A 234 -11.74 -9.74 23.64
C GLU A 234 -13.11 -9.21 23.22
N LYS A 235 -13.14 -8.15 22.41
CA LYS A 235 -14.37 -7.57 21.86
C LYS A 235 -15.20 -8.61 21.09
N ALA A 236 -14.55 -9.40 20.23
CA ALA A 236 -15.23 -10.45 19.46
C ALA A 236 -15.80 -11.56 20.36
N THR A 237 -15.14 -11.87 21.48
CA THR A 237 -15.60 -12.88 22.44
C THR A 237 -16.84 -12.40 23.19
N HIS A 238 -16.87 -11.13 23.63
CA HIS A 238 -18.04 -10.55 24.29
C HIS A 238 -19.27 -10.47 23.38
N MET A 239 -19.09 -10.19 22.09
CA MET A 239 -20.20 -10.18 21.13
C MET A 239 -20.82 -11.56 20.86
N LEU A 240 -20.13 -12.66 21.23
CA LEU A 240 -20.64 -14.03 21.10
C LEU A 240 -21.31 -14.53 22.39
N SER A 241 -21.13 -13.82 23.51
CA SER A 241 -21.71 -14.18 24.82
C SER A 241 -23.02 -13.45 25.15
N ASP A 242 -23.37 -12.45 24.36
CA ASP A 242 -24.62 -11.66 24.45
C ASP A 242 -25.64 -12.12 23.39
#